data_AF-A0A7W0TD46-F1
#
_entry.id   AF-A0A7W0TD46-F1
#
_cell.length_a   1.000
_cell.length_b   1.000
_cell.length_c   1.000
_cell.angle_alpha   90.00
_cell.angle_beta   90.00
_cell.angle_gamma   90.00
#
_symmetry.space_group_name_H-M   'P 1'
#
loop_
_entity.id
_entity.type
_entity.pdbx_description
1 polymer ?
#
loop_
_entity_poly.entity_id
_entity_poly.type
_entity_poly.pdbx_seq_one_letter_code
_entity_poly.pdbx_strand_id
1 'polypeptide(L)'
;MSEPGLDLHEWESMWASVEENMDDDPAAAVSQFADIVERMLVTRGYHLDDAVARGGDDPEIVVTYRAARETTERAELGEASRADVGVAIDDLRAIFETVTTERP
;
A
#
# COMPACT_ATOMS: atom_id res chain seq x y z
N MET A 1 6.74 18.41 17.13
CA MET A 1 8.01 17.76 17.53
C MET A 1 7.75 16.28 17.39
N SER A 2 8.29 15.68 16.33
CA SER A 2 8.19 14.29 15.87
C SER A 2 6.82 13.63 16.03
N GLU A 3 6.04 13.51 14.95
CA GLU A 3 5.11 12.37 14.83
C GLU A 3 6.01 11.14 14.65
N PRO A 4 6.38 10.42 15.72
CA PRO A 4 7.36 9.37 15.62
C PRO A 4 6.59 8.14 15.14
N GLY A 5 6.58 7.91 13.84
CA GLY A 5 6.08 6.70 13.15
C GLY A 5 4.84 6.06 13.77
N LEU A 6 3.67 6.27 13.16
CA LEU A 6 2.44 5.51 13.42
C LEU A 6 2.76 4.07 13.87
N ASP A 7 2.32 3.70 15.06
CA ASP A 7 2.52 2.36 15.60
C ASP A 7 1.81 1.34 14.69
N LEU A 8 2.29 0.09 14.69
CA LEU A 8 1.68 -1.01 13.92
C LEU A 8 0.14 -1.05 14.11
N HIS A 9 -0.31 -0.84 15.35
CA HIS A 9 -1.73 -0.85 15.70
C HIS A 9 -2.54 0.25 15.01
N GLU A 10 -1.95 1.43 14.80
CA GLU A 10 -2.64 2.52 14.10
C GLU A 10 -2.77 2.21 12.60
N TRP A 11 -1.70 1.65 12.00
CA TRP A 11 -1.74 1.18 10.62
C TRP A 11 -2.76 0.07 10.42
N GLU A 12 -2.80 -0.92 11.31
CA GLU A 12 -3.79 -2.00 11.30
C GLU A 12 -5.22 -1.45 11.46
N SER A 13 -5.41 -0.44 12.31
CA SER A 13 -6.74 0.20 12.50
C SER A 13 -7.18 0.96 11.25
N MET A 14 -6.27 1.68 10.60
CA MET A 14 -6.56 2.35 9.33
C MET A 14 -6.91 1.33 8.24
N TRP A 15 -6.13 0.25 8.13
CA TRP A 15 -6.38 -0.83 7.18
C TRP A 15 -7.77 -1.46 7.38
N ALA A 16 -8.09 -1.83 8.63
CA ALA A 16 -9.39 -2.42 8.96
C ALA A 16 -10.56 -1.46 8.63
N SER A 17 -10.40 -0.16 8.90
CA SER A 17 -11.41 0.84 8.55
C SER A 17 -11.67 0.92 7.04
N VAL A 18 -10.65 0.70 6.20
CA VAL A 18 -10.83 0.68 4.74
C VAL A 18 -11.47 -0.65 4.30
N GLU A 19 -11.07 -1.79 4.89
CA GLU A 19 -11.68 -3.09 4.63
C GLU A 19 -13.20 -3.08 4.89
N GLU A 20 -13.67 -2.40 5.94
CA GLU A 20 -15.11 -2.26 6.22
C GLU A 20 -15.89 -1.54 5.12
N ASN A 21 -15.26 -0.61 4.41
CA ASN A 21 -15.89 0.19 3.35
C ASN A 21 -15.64 -0.38 1.94
N MET A 22 -14.82 -1.42 1.82
CA MET A 22 -14.42 -2.03 0.55
C MET A 22 -15.58 -2.60 -0.26
N ASP A 23 -16.61 -3.14 0.40
CA ASP A 23 -17.76 -3.74 -0.30
C ASP A 23 -18.63 -2.68 -1.00
N ASP A 24 -18.69 -1.46 -0.43
CA ASP A 24 -19.46 -0.34 -0.95
C ASP A 24 -18.77 0.29 -2.17
N ASP A 25 -17.48 0.63 -2.04
CA ASP A 25 -16.70 1.22 -3.12
C ASP A 25 -15.27 0.63 -3.20
N PRO A 26 -15.08 -0.45 -3.97
CA PRO A 26 -13.78 -1.12 -4.05
C PRO A 26 -12.71 -0.27 -4.75
N ALA A 27 -13.11 0.65 -5.65
CA ALA A 27 -12.18 1.53 -6.36
C ALA A 27 -11.61 2.60 -5.41
N ALA A 28 -12.44 3.21 -4.57
CA ALA A 28 -12.00 4.10 -3.52
C ALA A 28 -11.21 3.35 -2.43
N ALA A 29 -11.58 2.11 -2.11
CA ALA A 29 -10.87 1.31 -1.12
C ALA A 29 -9.43 0.99 -1.54
N VAL A 30 -9.21 0.54 -2.79
CA VAL A 30 -7.85 0.25 -3.27
C VAL A 30 -6.95 1.50 -3.27
N SER A 31 -7.53 2.67 -3.56
CA SER A 31 -6.82 3.95 -3.47
C SER A 31 -6.37 4.30 -2.05
N GLN A 32 -7.24 4.07 -1.08
CA GLN A 32 -6.91 4.26 0.33
C GLN A 32 -5.87 3.24 0.84
N PHE A 33 -5.95 1.97 0.43
CA PHE A 33 -4.92 0.98 0.76
C PHE A 33 -3.57 1.37 0.18
N ALA A 34 -3.53 1.86 -1.07
CA ALA A 34 -2.30 2.31 -1.70
C ALA A 34 -1.67 3.49 -0.93
N ASP A 35 -2.47 4.46 -0.48
CA ASP A 35 -2.00 5.61 0.32
C ASP A 35 -1.42 5.18 1.68
N ILE A 36 -2.07 4.23 2.36
CA ILE A 36 -1.60 3.65 3.62
C ILE A 36 -0.21 3.00 3.43
N VAL A 37 -0.08 2.14 2.41
CA VAL A 37 1.17 1.43 2.11
C VAL A 37 2.26 2.43 1.68
N GLU A 38 1.93 3.40 0.84
CA GLU A 38 2.85 4.48 0.44
C GLU A 38 3.47 5.17 1.65
N ARG A 39 2.62 5.64 2.55
CA ARG A 39 3.04 6.39 3.73
C ARG A 39 3.88 5.52 4.66
N MET A 40 3.55 4.25 4.80
CA MET A 40 4.33 3.28 5.57
C MET A 40 5.72 3.07 4.96
N LEU A 41 5.80 2.85 3.64
CA LEU A 41 7.04 2.66 2.90
C LEU A 41 7.94 3.90 3.01
N VAL A 42 7.39 5.10 2.79
CA VAL A 42 8.13 6.37 2.93
C VAL A 42 8.61 6.58 4.36
N THR A 43 7.78 6.26 5.37
CA THR A 43 8.16 6.39 6.78
C THR A 43 9.33 5.48 7.16
N ARG A 44 9.43 4.30 6.52
CA ARG A 44 10.53 3.35 6.71
C ARG A 44 11.77 3.65 5.88
N GLY A 45 11.68 4.60 4.94
CA GLY A 45 12.79 5.04 4.12
C GLY A 45 12.82 4.45 2.71
N TYR A 46 11.76 3.75 2.28
CA TYR A 46 11.68 3.21 0.92
C TYR A 46 11.55 4.32 -0.11
N HIS A 47 12.28 4.20 -1.20
CA HIS A 47 12.28 5.17 -2.30
C HIS A 47 11.37 4.72 -3.44
N LEU A 48 10.08 5.11 -3.34
CA LEU A 48 9.06 4.72 -4.33
C LEU A 48 9.29 5.33 -5.72
N ASP A 49 10.09 6.39 -5.85
CA ASP A 49 10.46 7.01 -7.12
C ASP A 49 11.75 6.41 -7.73
N ASP A 50 12.62 5.81 -6.91
CA ASP A 50 13.91 5.27 -7.33
C ASP A 50 14.14 3.85 -6.79
N ALA A 51 13.66 2.85 -7.56
CA ALA A 51 13.83 1.42 -7.23
C ALA A 51 15.31 0.95 -7.27
N VAL A 52 16.25 1.82 -7.63
CA VAL A 52 17.69 1.51 -7.77
C VAL A 52 18.50 2.09 -6.61
N ALA A 53 17.84 2.76 -5.64
CA ALA A 53 18.48 3.31 -4.45
C ALA A 53 19.16 2.17 -3.65
N ARG A 54 20.48 2.06 -3.84
CA ARG A 54 21.34 1.06 -3.22
C ARG A 54 21.43 1.30 -1.72
N GLY A 55 20.52 0.71 -0.95
CA GLY A 55 20.47 0.94 0.48
C GLY A 55 19.62 -0.02 1.30
N GLY A 56 19.49 -1.30 0.91
CA GLY A 56 18.77 -2.30 1.72
C GLY A 56 17.27 -2.40 1.46
N ASP A 57 16.71 -1.58 0.57
CA ASP A 57 15.35 -1.72 0.03
C ASP A 57 15.20 -3.05 -0.70
N ASP A 58 14.10 -3.76 -0.42
CA ASP A 58 13.68 -4.90 -1.23
C ASP A 58 13.03 -4.38 -2.53
N PRO A 59 13.69 -4.54 -3.69
CA PRO A 59 13.20 -3.98 -4.95
C PRO A 59 11.87 -4.63 -5.38
N GLU A 60 11.56 -5.83 -4.88
CA GLU A 60 10.30 -6.50 -5.15
C GLU A 60 9.13 -5.70 -4.55
N ILE A 61 9.27 -5.19 -3.33
CA ILE A 61 8.25 -4.38 -2.65
C ILE A 61 7.91 -3.12 -3.45
N VAL A 62 8.92 -2.40 -3.95
CA VAL A 62 8.72 -1.17 -4.74
C VAL A 62 8.06 -1.48 -6.08
N VAL A 63 8.45 -2.56 -6.74
CA VAL A 63 7.86 -2.99 -8.02
C VAL A 63 6.40 -3.39 -7.83
N THR A 64 6.10 -4.20 -6.82
CA THR A 64 4.74 -4.65 -6.49
C THR A 64 3.85 -3.46 -6.12
N TYR A 65 4.34 -2.54 -5.29
CA TYR A 65 3.61 -1.33 -4.92
C TYR A 65 3.23 -0.51 -6.16
N ARG A 66 4.17 -0.28 -7.08
CA ARG A 66 3.91 0.48 -8.31
C ARG A 66 2.88 -0.21 -9.21
N ALA A 67 2.93 -1.53 -9.34
CA ALA A 67 1.95 -2.28 -10.13
C ALA A 67 0.52 -2.16 -9.55
N ALA A 68 0.40 -2.25 -8.22
CA ALA A 68 -0.86 -2.04 -7.52
C ALA A 68 -1.34 -0.59 -7.62
N ARG A 69 -0.43 0.39 -7.54
CA ARG A 69 -0.72 1.82 -7.71
C ARG A 69 -1.23 2.14 -9.11
N GLU A 70 -0.61 1.60 -10.15
CA GLU A 70 -1.09 1.78 -11.53
C GLU A 70 -2.51 1.21 -11.69
N THR A 71 -2.79 0.07 -11.05
CA THR A 71 -4.13 -0.53 -11.08
C THR A 71 -5.15 0.29 -10.30
N THR A 72 -4.73 0.91 -9.21
CA THR A 72 -5.52 1.88 -8.44
C THR A 72 -5.91 3.08 -9.31
N GLU A 73 -4.94 3.70 -9.98
CA GLU A 73 -5.19 4.84 -10.86
C GLU A 73 -6.15 4.46 -12.00
N ARG A 74 -5.98 3.27 -12.59
CA ARG A 74 -6.92 2.73 -13.57
C ARG A 74 -8.33 2.50 -12.97
N ALA A 75 -8.43 2.06 -11.71
CA ALA A 75 -9.71 1.85 -11.04
C ALA A 75 -10.45 3.17 -10.79
N GLU A 76 -9.74 4.23 -10.39
CA GLU A 76 -10.30 5.57 -10.21
C GLU A 76 -10.81 6.18 -11.53
N LEU A 77 -10.17 5.85 -12.65
CA LEU A 77 -10.62 6.23 -13.99
C LEU A 77 -11.75 5.35 -14.53
N GLY A 78 -12.14 4.29 -13.81
CA GLY A 78 -13.15 3.33 -14.25
C GLY A 78 -12.67 2.37 -15.35
N GLU A 79 -11.35 2.24 -15.51
CA GLU A 79 -10.68 1.42 -16.53
C GLU A 79 -10.20 0.06 -16.00
N ALA A 80 -10.18 -0.14 -14.68
CA ALA A 80 -9.85 -1.43 -14.05
C ALA A 80 -11.10 -2.26 -13.73
N SER A 81 -11.00 -3.58 -13.86
CA SER A 81 -12.08 -4.48 -13.47
C SER A 81 -12.07 -4.71 -11.96
N ARG A 82 -13.20 -5.13 -11.39
CA ARG A 82 -13.28 -5.55 -9.97
C ARG A 82 -12.27 -6.64 -9.61
N ALA A 83 -11.97 -7.53 -10.56
CA ALA A 83 -10.94 -8.56 -10.38
C ALA A 83 -9.53 -7.97 -10.28
N ASP A 84 -9.21 -6.99 -11.13
CA ASP A 84 -7.92 -6.29 -11.10
C ASP A 84 -7.74 -5.52 -9.78
N VAL A 85 -8.82 -4.87 -9.31
CA VAL A 85 -8.86 -4.21 -8.00
C VAL A 85 -8.59 -5.20 -6.87
N GLY A 86 -9.22 -6.38 -6.90
CA GLY A 86 -8.97 -7.43 -5.91
C GLY A 86 -7.52 -7.90 -5.87
N VAL A 87 -6.88 -8.06 -7.04
CA VAL A 87 -5.46 -8.40 -7.13
C VAL A 87 -4.58 -7.29 -6.55
N ALA A 88 -4.85 -6.03 -6.90
CA ALA A 88 -4.10 -4.90 -6.36
C ALA A 88 -4.23 -4.78 -4.82
N ILE A 89 -5.39 -5.08 -4.25
CA ILE A 89 -5.58 -5.11 -2.79
C ILE A 89 -4.75 -6.24 -2.15
N ASP A 90 -4.72 -7.44 -2.77
CA ASP A 90 -3.90 -8.56 -2.30
C ASP A 90 -2.41 -8.23 -2.34
N ASP A 91 -1.93 -7.62 -3.43
CA ASP A 91 -0.55 -7.15 -3.58
C ASP A 91 -0.18 -6.12 -2.50
N LEU A 92 -1.06 -5.14 -2.24
CA LEU A 92 -0.86 -4.13 -1.18
C LEU A 92 -0.85 -4.77 0.21
N ARG A 93 -1.69 -5.78 0.44
CA ARG A 93 -1.74 -6.52 1.70
C ARG A 93 -0.45 -7.30 1.94
N ALA A 94 0.06 -7.98 0.91
CA ALA A 94 1.32 -8.72 1.00
C ALA A 94 2.48 -7.79 1.36
N ILE A 95 2.52 -6.59 0.78
CA ILE A 95 3.50 -5.56 1.14
C ILE A 95 3.31 -5.14 2.61
N PHE A 96 2.08 -4.78 3.00
CA PHE A 96 1.77 -4.37 4.37
C PHE A 96 2.24 -5.42 5.38
N GLU A 97 1.90 -6.69 5.17
CA GLU A 97 2.30 -7.81 6.03
C GLU A 97 3.81 -8.02 6.07
N THR A 98 4.48 -7.93 4.92
CA THR A 98 5.95 -8.05 4.84
C THR A 98 6.62 -6.99 5.67
N VAL A 99 6.29 -5.73 5.40
CA VAL A 99 6.95 -4.59 6.01
C VAL A 99 6.59 -4.53 7.52
N THR A 100 5.37 -4.91 7.93
CA THR A 100 4.99 -5.00 9.36
C THR A 100 5.60 -6.18 10.11
N THR A 101 5.87 -7.30 9.43
CA THR A 101 6.52 -8.49 9.99
C THR A 101 8.03 -8.32 10.12
N GLU A 102 8.65 -7.56 9.22
CA GLU A 102 10.03 -7.11 9.32
C GLU A 102 10.19 -6.19 10.54
N ARG A 103 10.37 -6.80 11.70
CA ARG A 103 10.69 -6.10 12.94
C ARG A 103 12.05 -5.39 12.79
N PRO A 104 12.17 -4.12 13.22
CA PRO A 104 13.46 -3.43 13.27
C PRO A 104 14.44 -4.07 14.27
#